data_AF-A0A951JZJ2-F1
#
_entry.id   AF-A0A951JZJ2-F1
#
_cell.length_a   1.000
_cell.length_b   1.000
_cell.length_c   1.000
_cell.angle_alpha   90.00
_cell.angle_beta   90.00
_cell.angle_gamma   90.00
#
_symmetry.space_group_name_H-M   'P 1'
#
loop_
_entity.id
_entity.type
_entity.pdbx_description
1 polymer ?
#
loop_
_entity_poly.entity_id
_entity_poly.type
_entity_poly.pdbx_seq_one_letter_code
_entity_poly.pdbx_strand_id
1 'polypeptide(L)'
;MGTSNRGTTNALLTDLRRDGSLRPHERSFSLYTYTDKTLTCVDCGTEFSFTASDQQFYADRQFSEPRRCPACRAAKKAARGESGGSSYGGNGGGGYGGGGGFSDRPREMFTTTCDSCGNEARVPFRPTGSKPVYCSDCFRR
;
A
#
# COMPACT_ATOMS: atom_id res chain seq x y z
N MET A 1 13.84 -10.83 -79.06
CA MET A 1 15.15 -10.33 -79.52
C MET A 1 16.05 -10.18 -78.29
N GLY A 2 17.25 -10.75 -78.31
CA GLY A 2 18.34 -10.44 -77.37
C GLY A 2 18.31 -11.20 -76.04
N THR A 3 18.75 -12.47 -75.95
CA THR A 3 20.13 -12.97 -75.73
C THR A 3 20.70 -12.76 -74.32
N SER A 4 20.89 -13.91 -73.65
CA SER A 4 22.04 -14.33 -72.84
C SER A 4 22.85 -13.32 -72.03
N ASN A 5 23.10 -13.63 -70.76
CA ASN A 5 24.41 -14.20 -70.41
C ASN A 5 24.48 -14.91 -69.05
N ARG A 6 25.24 -16.01 -69.06
CA ARG A 6 25.58 -16.91 -67.98
C ARG A 6 26.69 -16.32 -67.12
N GLY A 7 26.75 -16.70 -65.84
CA GLY A 7 27.86 -16.37 -64.95
C GLY A 7 27.87 -17.25 -63.70
N THR A 8 28.06 -18.55 -63.90
CA THR A 8 28.54 -19.47 -62.86
C THR A 8 29.95 -19.07 -62.44
N THR A 9 30.15 -18.71 -61.17
CA THR A 9 31.39 -19.04 -60.45
C THR A 9 31.04 -19.39 -59.02
N ASN A 10 31.00 -20.70 -58.78
CA ASN A 10 31.16 -21.28 -57.47
C ASN A 10 32.60 -20.95 -57.03
N ALA A 11 32.76 -19.89 -56.23
CA ALA A 11 34.00 -19.55 -55.55
C ALA A 11 33.79 -19.80 -54.05
N LEU A 12 33.98 -21.06 -53.66
CA LEU A 12 34.34 -21.42 -52.30
C LEU A 12 35.64 -20.69 -51.94
N LEU A 13 35.71 -20.21 -50.69
CA LEU A 13 36.91 -19.73 -49.98
C LEU A 13 37.38 -18.37 -50.52
N THR A 14 37.12 -17.24 -49.87
CA THR A 14 37.46 -16.83 -48.50
C THR A 14 36.71 -15.51 -48.29
N ASP A 15 35.87 -15.34 -47.27
CA ASP A 15 36.20 -14.41 -46.17
C ASP A 15 35.14 -14.50 -45.05
N LEU A 16 35.17 -15.61 -44.30
CA LEU A 16 34.58 -15.68 -42.97
C LEU A 16 35.60 -15.15 -41.95
N ARG A 17 35.61 -13.83 -41.73
CA ARG A 17 36.01 -13.25 -40.43
C ARG A 17 34.73 -13.23 -39.59
N ARG A 18 34.48 -14.23 -38.73
CA ARG A 18 35.07 -14.50 -37.40
C ARG A 18 34.68 -13.38 -36.43
N ASP A 19 33.67 -13.70 -35.62
CA ASP A 19 33.01 -12.89 -34.61
C ASP A 19 31.91 -11.93 -35.11
N GLY A 20 30.69 -12.47 -35.25
CA GLY A 20 29.47 -11.66 -35.14
C GLY A 20 29.37 -11.07 -33.73
N SER A 21 30.25 -10.12 -33.41
CA SER A 21 30.27 -9.34 -32.18
C SER A 21 29.02 -8.46 -32.14
N LEU A 22 27.91 -9.04 -31.70
CA LEU A 22 26.97 -8.28 -30.89
C LEU A 22 27.75 -7.83 -29.65
N ARG A 23 28.20 -6.58 -29.66
CA ARG A 23 28.71 -5.91 -28.46
C ARG A 23 27.81 -4.72 -28.16
N PRO A 24 27.76 -4.28 -26.91
CA PRO A 24 28.25 -4.91 -25.68
C PRO A 24 27.06 -5.19 -24.76
N HIS A 25 27.09 -6.31 -24.02
CA HIS A 25 26.37 -6.48 -22.75
C HIS A 25 25.20 -5.51 -22.65
N GLU A 26 24.12 -5.81 -23.37
CA GLU A 26 22.83 -5.19 -23.14
C GLU A 26 22.60 -5.45 -21.67
N ARG A 27 23.04 -4.44 -20.91
CA ARG A 27 23.03 -4.38 -19.48
C ARG A 27 21.62 -4.78 -19.20
N SER A 28 21.45 -5.97 -18.63
CA SER A 28 20.71 -6.22 -17.41
C SER A 28 20.20 -4.93 -16.75
N PHE A 29 19.40 -4.18 -17.50
CA PHE A 29 18.44 -3.19 -17.07
C PHE A 29 17.21 -3.99 -16.68
N SER A 30 17.44 -5.00 -15.83
CA SER A 30 16.43 -5.39 -14.86
C SER A 30 16.43 -4.33 -13.75
N LEU A 31 16.33 -3.06 -14.15
CA LEU A 31 16.08 -1.93 -13.27
C LEU A 31 14.57 -1.79 -13.19
N TYR A 32 13.96 -2.73 -12.46
CA TYR A 32 12.64 -2.62 -11.87
C TYR A 32 11.54 -2.05 -12.78
N THR A 33 11.48 -2.50 -14.04
CA THR A 33 10.32 -2.22 -14.89
C THR A 33 9.19 -3.11 -14.39
N TYR A 34 8.19 -2.48 -13.77
CA TYR A 34 6.96 -3.18 -13.38
C TYR A 34 6.24 -3.61 -14.66
N THR A 35 6.15 -4.91 -14.91
CA THR A 35 5.40 -5.50 -16.02
C THR A 35 4.14 -6.16 -15.49
N ASP A 36 3.05 -6.15 -16.27
CA ASP A 36 1.81 -6.80 -15.86
C ASP A 36 2.04 -8.29 -15.58
N LYS A 37 1.55 -8.75 -14.41
CA LYS A 37 1.67 -10.15 -13.97
C LYS A 37 0.29 -10.73 -13.72
N THR A 38 0.08 -11.99 -14.07
CA THR A 38 -1.13 -12.73 -13.70
C THR A 38 -0.87 -13.53 -12.42
N LEU A 39 -1.74 -13.38 -11.43
CA LEU A 39 -1.67 -14.06 -10.14
C LEU A 39 -2.93 -14.88 -9.89
N THR A 40 -2.79 -15.99 -9.19
CA THR A 40 -3.93 -16.85 -8.81
C THR A 40 -4.43 -16.50 -7.42
N CYS A 41 -5.74 -16.27 -7.29
CA CYS A 41 -6.36 -15.98 -6.00
C CYS A 41 -6.35 -17.20 -5.08
N VAL A 42 -5.89 -17.03 -3.83
CA VAL A 42 -5.88 -18.13 -2.83
C VAL A 42 -7.27 -18.54 -2.32
N ASP A 43 -8.29 -17.69 -2.46
CA ASP A 43 -9.65 -17.99 -1.95
C ASP A 43 -10.54 -18.63 -3.01
N CYS A 44 -10.52 -18.13 -4.26
CA CYS A 44 -11.41 -18.58 -5.33
C CYS A 44 -10.70 -19.27 -6.49
N GLY A 45 -9.36 -19.31 -6.51
CA GLY A 45 -8.58 -19.95 -7.57
C GLY A 45 -8.58 -19.22 -8.92
N THR A 46 -9.30 -18.10 -9.05
CA THR A 46 -9.34 -17.34 -10.31
C THR A 46 -8.05 -16.58 -10.54
N GLU A 47 -7.62 -16.52 -11.79
CA GLU A 47 -6.52 -15.66 -12.22
C GLU A 47 -6.97 -14.18 -12.22
N PHE A 48 -6.09 -13.27 -11.80
CA PHE A 48 -6.32 -11.83 -11.86
C PHE A 48 -5.04 -11.09 -12.26
N SER A 49 -5.21 -9.93 -12.90
CA SER A 49 -4.10 -9.10 -13.36
C SER A 49 -3.58 -8.20 -12.23
N PHE A 50 -2.28 -8.27 -11.96
CA PHE A 50 -1.53 -7.35 -11.12
C PHE A 50 -0.71 -6.42 -12.03
N THR A 51 -1.30 -5.27 -12.33
CA THR A 51 -0.77 -4.36 -13.35
C THR A 51 0.51 -3.67 -12.91
N ALA A 52 1.26 -3.11 -13.86
CA ALA A 52 2.44 -2.30 -13.59
C ALA A 52 2.14 -1.14 -12.62
N SER A 53 0.99 -0.48 -12.76
CA SER A 53 0.55 0.61 -11.88
C SER A 53 0.18 0.13 -10.48
N ASP A 54 -0.45 -1.04 -10.36
CA ASP A 54 -0.71 -1.64 -9.04
C ASP A 54 0.59 -2.03 -8.35
N GLN A 55 1.57 -2.56 -9.07
CA GLN A 55 2.88 -2.89 -8.51
C GLN A 55 3.61 -1.66 -7.97
N GLN A 56 3.57 -0.54 -8.69
CA GLN A 56 4.11 0.74 -8.22
C GLN A 56 3.40 1.20 -6.94
N PHE A 57 2.07 1.20 -6.92
CA PHE A 57 1.29 1.59 -5.75
C PHE A 57 1.63 0.74 -4.51
N TYR A 58 1.84 -0.57 -4.69
CA TYR A 58 2.21 -1.46 -3.59
C TYR A 58 3.65 -1.24 -3.13
N ALA A 59 4.59 -1.00 -4.06
CA ALA A 59 5.98 -0.71 -3.72
C ALA A 59 6.15 0.61 -2.95
N ASP A 60 5.49 1.69 -3.38
CA ASP A 60 5.54 3.01 -2.74
C ASP A 60 4.94 3.03 -1.33
N ARG A 61 4.02 2.11 -1.05
CA ARG A 61 3.39 1.94 0.25
C ARG A 61 4.08 0.87 1.12
N GLN A 62 5.17 0.27 0.62
CA GLN A 62 5.83 -0.90 1.20
C GLN A 62 4.83 -2.03 1.54
N PHE A 63 3.83 -2.24 0.69
CA PHE A 63 2.86 -3.32 0.82
C PHE A 63 3.33 -4.59 0.11
N SER A 64 2.93 -5.74 0.65
CA SER A 64 3.18 -7.04 0.04
C SER A 64 2.25 -7.34 -1.12
N GLU A 65 2.73 -8.13 -2.07
CA GLU A 65 1.99 -8.50 -3.28
C GLU A 65 0.60 -9.10 -2.99
N PRO A 66 -0.44 -8.74 -3.76
CA PRO A 66 -1.76 -9.33 -3.66
C PRO A 66 -1.80 -10.86 -3.74
N ARG A 67 -2.32 -11.51 -2.70
CA ARG A 67 -2.64 -12.95 -2.72
C ARG A 67 -4.09 -13.25 -3.09
N ARG A 68 -4.97 -12.25 -3.05
CA ARG A 68 -6.41 -12.36 -3.27
C ARG A 68 -6.84 -11.43 -4.38
N CYS A 69 -7.74 -11.87 -5.25
CA CYS A 69 -8.27 -11.05 -6.31
C CYS A 69 -9.12 -9.88 -5.76
N PRO A 70 -9.35 -8.83 -6.56
CA PRO A 70 -10.15 -7.67 -6.16
C PRO A 70 -11.54 -8.04 -5.62
N ALA A 71 -12.21 -9.03 -6.22
CA ALA A 71 -13.52 -9.49 -5.80
C ALA A 71 -13.51 -10.09 -4.38
N CYS A 72 -12.58 -11.02 -4.08
CA CYS A 72 -12.46 -11.61 -2.74
C CYS A 72 -12.05 -10.58 -1.68
N ARG A 73 -11.22 -9.59 -2.05
CA ARG A 73 -10.87 -8.47 -1.16
C ARG A 73 -12.08 -7.58 -0.87
N ALA A 74 -12.85 -7.23 -1.89
CA ALA A 74 -14.08 -6.46 -1.75
C ALA A 74 -15.11 -7.20 -0.90
N ALA A 75 -15.32 -8.50 -1.13
CA ALA A 75 -16.20 -9.35 -0.33
C ALA A 75 -15.76 -9.41 1.14
N LYS A 76 -14.45 -9.55 1.40
CA LYS A 76 -13.93 -9.54 2.79
C LYS A 76 -14.08 -8.17 3.45
N LYS A 77 -13.91 -7.08 2.70
CA LYS A 77 -14.18 -5.72 3.19
C LYS A 77 -15.66 -5.55 3.51
N ALA A 78 -16.57 -6.01 2.65
CA ALA A 78 -18.01 -5.97 2.88
C ALA A 78 -18.41 -6.80 4.12
N ALA A 79 -17.89 -8.02 4.25
CA ALA A 79 -18.14 -8.90 5.41
C ALA A 79 -17.59 -8.35 6.73
N ARG A 80 -16.55 -7.51 6.69
CA ARG A 80 -16.02 -6.78 7.87
C ARG A 80 -16.75 -5.45 8.12
N GLY A 81 -17.43 -4.92 7.10
CA GLY A 81 -18.18 -3.67 7.15
C GLY A 81 -19.47 -3.74 7.97
N GLU A 82 -19.91 -4.93 8.38
CA GLU A 82 -21.05 -5.10 9.29
C GLU A 82 -20.68 -4.80 10.77
N SER A 83 -19.39 -4.65 11.10
CA SER A 83 -18.95 -4.24 12.45
C SER A 83 -17.84 -3.18 12.50
N GLY A 84 -17.55 -2.48 11.40
CA GLY A 84 -16.56 -1.41 11.39
C GLY A 84 -16.37 -0.78 10.03
N GLY A 85 -17.10 0.30 9.77
CA GLY A 85 -17.11 0.98 8.48
C GLY A 85 -15.77 1.60 8.07
N SER A 86 -15.47 1.55 6.77
CA SER A 86 -15.18 2.77 5.99
C SER A 86 -15.11 2.52 4.48
N SER A 87 -16.05 3.20 3.84
CA SER A 87 -16.16 3.50 2.42
C SER A 87 -14.94 4.31 1.93
N TYR A 88 -14.48 4.07 0.71
CA TYR A 88 -13.83 5.13 -0.07
C TYR A 88 -14.86 5.55 -1.13
N GLY A 89 -15.31 6.79 -1.07
CA GLY A 89 -16.39 7.32 -1.91
C GLY A 89 -17.24 8.31 -1.14
N GLY A 90 -16.70 9.52 -0.95
CA GLY A 90 -17.38 10.60 -0.25
C GLY A 90 -18.36 11.37 -1.14
N ASN A 91 -19.41 11.90 -0.51
CA ASN A 91 -19.93 13.22 -0.83
C ASN A 91 -20.40 13.89 0.45
N GLY A 92 -20.06 15.17 0.59
CA GLY A 92 -20.16 15.92 1.84
C GLY A 92 -21.58 16.33 2.20
N GLY A 93 -21.82 16.36 3.51
CA GLY A 93 -22.95 17.02 4.15
C GLY A 93 -22.58 17.27 5.60
N GLY A 94 -22.30 18.53 5.94
CA GLY A 94 -21.95 18.93 7.29
C GLY A 94 -23.07 18.66 8.29
N GLY A 95 -22.70 18.24 9.49
CA GLY A 95 -23.61 18.05 10.61
C GLY A 95 -22.81 17.81 11.89
N TYR A 96 -22.55 18.88 12.64
CA TYR A 96 -22.08 18.79 14.01
C TYR A 96 -23.26 18.30 14.87
N GLY A 97 -23.15 17.09 15.40
CA GLY A 97 -24.16 16.46 16.24
C GLY A 97 -24.20 14.98 15.88
N GLY A 98 -23.75 14.05 16.71
CA GLY A 98 -23.61 14.04 18.15
C GLY A 98 -23.94 12.61 18.57
N GLY A 99 -23.22 12.07 19.54
CA GLY A 99 -23.61 10.82 20.21
C GLY A 99 -23.08 9.54 19.57
N GLY A 100 -21.75 9.38 19.52
CA GLY A 100 -21.15 8.06 19.40
C GLY A 100 -21.44 7.26 20.68
N GLY A 101 -22.28 6.24 20.55
CA GLY A 101 -22.58 5.26 21.59
C GLY A 101 -21.32 4.49 21.98
N PHE A 102 -20.69 4.94 23.05
CA PHE A 102 -19.77 4.14 23.84
C PHE A 102 -20.43 3.97 25.20
N SER A 103 -21.00 2.79 25.39
CA SER A 103 -21.26 2.13 26.66
C SER A 103 -20.97 2.99 27.89
N ASP A 104 -22.04 3.41 28.57
CA ASP A 104 -22.13 3.94 29.93
C ASP A 104 -21.37 3.09 30.96
N ARG A 105 -20.04 3.00 30.83
CA ARG A 105 -19.16 2.65 31.93
C ARG A 105 -18.77 3.97 32.58
N PRO A 106 -19.21 4.24 33.82
CA PRO A 106 -18.84 5.47 34.51
C PRO A 106 -17.32 5.55 34.53
N ARG A 107 -16.75 6.60 33.93
CA ARG A 107 -15.31 6.84 33.95
C ARG A 107 -14.92 7.10 35.40
N GLU A 108 -14.14 6.21 35.99
CA GLU A 108 -13.60 6.40 37.34
C GLU A 108 -12.68 7.62 37.32
N MET A 109 -13.09 8.65 38.06
CA MET A 109 -12.32 9.87 38.24
C MET A 109 -11.45 9.72 39.48
N PHE A 110 -10.15 9.87 39.33
CA PHE A 110 -9.20 9.85 40.44
C PHE A 110 -8.94 11.28 40.93
N THR A 111 -8.97 11.47 42.24
CA THR A 111 -8.62 12.74 42.90
C THR A 111 -7.14 12.77 43.21
N THR A 112 -6.48 13.87 42.86
CA THR A 112 -5.07 14.10 43.18
C THR A 112 -4.78 15.59 43.33
N THR A 113 -3.59 15.94 43.79
CA THR A 113 -3.20 17.34 44.00
C THR A 113 -2.60 17.91 42.71
N CYS A 114 -3.01 19.11 42.33
CA CYS A 114 -2.43 19.83 41.19
C CYS A 114 -1.03 20.33 41.52
N ASP A 115 -0.04 20.01 40.68
CA ASP A 115 1.35 20.44 40.89
C ASP A 115 1.58 21.93 40.65
N SER A 116 0.69 22.62 39.94
CA SER A 116 0.83 24.06 39.65
C SER A 116 0.20 24.96 40.72
N CYS A 117 -0.95 24.59 41.27
CA CYS A 117 -1.71 25.45 42.18
C CYS A 117 -2.05 24.82 43.54
N GLY A 118 -1.73 23.53 43.74
CA GLY A 118 -1.98 22.83 45.00
C GLY A 118 -3.44 22.42 45.24
N ASN A 119 -4.37 22.73 44.35
CA ASN A 119 -5.79 22.39 44.50
C ASN A 119 -6.12 20.97 44.04
N GLU A 120 -7.31 20.46 44.40
CA GLU A 120 -7.81 19.15 43.96
C GLU A 120 -7.99 19.11 42.42
N ALA A 121 -7.38 18.10 41.79
CA ALA A 121 -7.51 17.77 40.38
C ALA A 121 -8.25 16.43 40.23
N ARG A 122 -9.26 16.39 39.36
CA ARG A 122 -10.01 15.18 39.01
C ARG A 122 -9.59 14.72 37.62
N VAL A 123 -8.94 13.56 37.53
CA VAL A 123 -8.36 13.06 36.29
C VAL A 123 -8.90 11.66 35.93
N PRO A 124 -9.07 11.34 34.63
CA PRO A 124 -9.61 10.06 34.18
C PRO A 124 -8.57 8.91 34.17
N PHE A 125 -7.37 9.16 34.71
CA PHE A 125 -6.27 8.20 34.77
C PHE A 125 -5.72 8.14 36.19
N ARG A 126 -5.14 6.99 36.57
CA ARG A 126 -4.53 6.83 37.88
C ARG A 126 -3.19 7.58 37.93
N PRO A 127 -3.01 8.56 38.83
CA PRO A 127 -1.72 9.25 38.99
C PRO A 127 -0.63 8.28 39.44
N THR A 128 0.48 8.24 38.73
CA THR A 128 1.62 7.35 39.01
C THR A 128 2.76 8.04 39.78
N GLY A 129 2.63 9.33 40.09
CA GLY A 129 3.66 10.13 40.77
C GLY A 129 4.91 10.46 39.93
N SER A 130 5.04 9.87 38.74
CA SER A 130 6.18 10.07 37.84
C SER A 130 6.03 11.24 36.88
N LYS A 131 4.80 11.75 36.67
CA LYS A 131 4.50 12.87 35.79
C LYS A 131 3.60 13.87 36.53
N PRO A 132 3.80 15.18 36.32
CA PRO A 132 3.02 16.18 37.00
C PRO A 132 1.56 16.14 36.55
N VAL A 133 0.65 16.27 37.51
CA VAL A 133 -0.79 16.32 37.29
C VAL A 133 -1.30 17.75 37.46
N TYR A 134 -2.12 18.18 36.50
CA TYR A 134 -2.70 19.52 36.48
C TYR A 134 -4.22 19.45 36.58
N CYS A 135 -4.82 20.39 37.31
CA CYS A 135 -6.27 20.58 37.29
C CYS A 135 -6.72 21.15 35.93
N SER A 136 -8.02 21.04 35.64
CA SER A 136 -8.62 21.53 34.39
C SER A 136 -8.35 23.01 34.12
N ASP A 137 -8.17 23.82 35.16
CA ASP A 137 -7.90 25.24 35.01
C ASP A 137 -6.44 25.52 34.66
N CYS A 138 -5.49 24.86 35.35
CA CYS A 138 -4.06 24.98 35.04
C CYS A 138 -3.71 24.37 33.68
N PHE A 139 -4.39 23.31 33.24
CA PHE A 139 -4.13 22.70 31.92
C PHE A 139 -4.62 23.56 30.75
N ARG A 140 -5.64 24.41 30.98
CA ARG A 140 -6.21 25.31 29.95
C ARG A 140 -5.53 26.67 29.89
N ARG A 141 -4.61 26.94 30.81
CA ARG A 141 -3.95 28.23 31.00
C ARG A 141 -2.57 28.22 30.36
#